data_AF-A0A7C6T4L4-F1
#
_entry.id   AF-A0A7C6T4L4-F1
#
_cell.length_a   1.000
_cell.length_b   1.000
_cell.length_c   1.000
_cell.angle_alpha   90.00
_cell.angle_beta   90.00
_cell.angle_gamma   90.00
#
_symmetry.space_group_name_H-M   'P 1'
#
loop_
_entity.id
_entity.type
_entity.pdbx_description
1 polymer ?
#
loop_
_entity_poly.entity_id
_entity_poly.type
_entity_poly.pdbx_seq_one_letter_code
_entity_poly.pdbx_strand_id
1 'polypeptide(L)'
;LARRAGALLVRFHDKEPLLQGMRREELRTRLMPRADIQLSDLILDRLNERGVLEAKEGLVALKGHQVELSEDEEKILQELEETFRKAGSSPPGLDEIRLSSGKRVSLDQLISLLINRGTLVRLTPQILMHADLVDRAWDTVKETIEKEGSITLADFRDKMETTRKFAIALLEYFDKLKRTRMSGDARVFQGKRES
;
A
#
# COMPACT_ATOMS: atom_id res chain seq x y z
N LEU A 1 -15.36 -28.42 -4.21
CA LEU A 1 -14.63 -27.12 -4.32
C LEU A 1 -15.31 -26.01 -3.52
N ALA A 2 -16.62 -25.79 -3.64
CA ALA A 2 -17.36 -24.77 -2.87
C ALA A 2 -17.05 -24.72 -1.36
N ARG A 3 -17.18 -25.85 -0.64
CA ARG A 3 -16.85 -25.91 0.80
C ARG A 3 -15.39 -25.53 1.12
N ARG A 4 -14.43 -25.93 0.26
CA ARG A 4 -13.02 -25.60 0.44
C ARG A 4 -12.74 -24.12 0.16
N ALA A 5 -13.36 -23.56 -0.88
CA ALA A 5 -13.26 -22.14 -1.21
C ALA A 5 -13.84 -21.29 -0.06
N GLY A 6 -15.03 -21.63 0.44
CA GLY A 6 -15.63 -20.97 1.58
C GLY A 6 -14.75 -21.04 2.84
N ALA A 7 -14.24 -22.23 3.19
CA ALA A 7 -13.35 -22.38 4.35
C ALA A 7 -12.03 -21.61 4.21
N LEU A 8 -11.47 -21.50 3.00
CA LEU A 8 -10.28 -20.69 2.74
C LEU A 8 -10.56 -19.20 2.95
N LEU A 9 -11.72 -18.72 2.48
CA LEU A 9 -12.12 -17.33 2.64
C LEU A 9 -12.50 -17.00 4.09
N VAL A 10 -13.13 -17.92 4.84
CA VAL A 10 -13.34 -17.77 6.30
C VAL A 10 -12.00 -17.56 7.00
N ARG A 11 -11.04 -18.48 6.80
CA ARG A 11 -9.71 -18.37 7.44
C ARG A 11 -8.94 -17.12 7.01
N PHE A 12 -9.16 -16.66 5.79
CA PHE A 12 -8.55 -15.44 5.30
C PHE A 12 -9.14 -14.23 6.01
N HIS A 13 -10.47 -14.14 6.11
CA HIS A 13 -11.15 -13.04 6.81
C HIS A 13 -10.91 -13.08 8.32
N ASP A 14 -10.79 -14.26 8.94
CA ASP A 14 -10.39 -14.37 10.35
C ASP A 14 -8.96 -13.84 10.58
N LYS A 15 -8.08 -14.05 9.61
CA LYS A 15 -6.67 -13.62 9.68
C LYS A 15 -6.49 -12.15 9.27
N GLU A 16 -7.31 -11.66 8.35
CA GLU A 16 -7.21 -10.35 7.71
C GLU A 16 -8.60 -9.70 7.60
N PRO A 17 -9.33 -9.45 8.71
CA PRO A 17 -10.73 -9.00 8.72
C PRO A 17 -10.93 -7.66 8.03
N LEU A 18 -9.87 -6.85 7.94
CA LEU A 18 -9.89 -5.53 7.32
C LEU A 18 -9.72 -5.56 5.80
N LEU A 19 -9.43 -6.72 5.21
CA LEU A 19 -9.34 -6.84 3.75
C LEU A 19 -10.72 -7.12 3.15
N GLN A 20 -11.07 -6.36 2.11
CA GLN A 20 -12.34 -6.54 1.39
C GLN A 20 -12.44 -7.90 0.70
N GLY A 21 -11.30 -8.54 0.39
CA GLY A 21 -11.25 -9.86 -0.22
C GLY A 21 -9.83 -10.32 -0.49
N MET A 22 -9.68 -11.62 -0.75
CA MET A 22 -8.42 -12.23 -1.21
C MET A 22 -8.21 -11.90 -2.69
N ARG A 23 -6.98 -11.77 -3.17
CA ARG A 23 -6.73 -11.66 -4.62
C ARG A 23 -7.28 -12.90 -5.33
N ARG A 24 -7.99 -12.71 -6.44
CA ARG A 24 -8.58 -13.84 -7.20
C ARG A 24 -7.54 -14.88 -7.58
N GLU A 25 -6.37 -14.45 -8.02
CA GLU A 25 -5.24 -15.32 -8.35
C GLU A 25 -4.71 -16.11 -7.15
N GLU A 26 -4.72 -15.51 -5.96
CA GLU A 26 -4.30 -16.17 -4.73
C GLU A 26 -5.30 -17.28 -4.35
N LEU A 27 -6.61 -17.00 -4.42
CA LEU A 27 -7.63 -18.02 -4.18
C LEU A 27 -7.51 -19.17 -5.18
N ARG A 28 -7.29 -18.85 -6.47
CA ARG A 28 -7.02 -19.84 -7.53
C ARG A 28 -5.86 -20.75 -7.15
N THR A 29 -4.72 -20.17 -6.82
CA THR A 29 -3.49 -20.92 -6.49
C THR A 29 -3.66 -21.78 -5.25
N ARG A 30 -4.33 -21.28 -4.21
CA ARG A 30 -4.59 -22.03 -2.97
C ARG A 30 -5.62 -23.15 -3.15
N LEU A 31 -6.64 -22.94 -3.98
CA LEU A 31 -7.72 -23.89 -4.19
C LEU A 31 -7.35 -24.97 -5.23
N MET A 32 -6.64 -24.59 -6.29
CA MET A 32 -6.38 -25.40 -7.48
C MET A 32 -4.95 -25.13 -8.05
N PRO A 33 -3.88 -25.46 -7.31
CA PRO A 33 -2.50 -25.09 -7.68
C PRO A 33 -1.97 -25.70 -8.99
N ARG A 34 -2.61 -26.74 -9.50
CA ARG A 34 -2.19 -27.49 -10.71
C ARG A 34 -3.20 -27.39 -11.86
N ALA A 35 -4.26 -26.61 -11.69
CA ALA A 35 -5.29 -26.49 -12.71
C ALA A 35 -4.91 -25.43 -13.75
N ASP A 36 -5.39 -25.63 -14.98
CA ASP A 36 -5.32 -24.62 -16.03
C ASP A 36 -6.03 -23.32 -15.59
N ILE A 37 -5.55 -22.18 -16.10
CA ILE A 37 -6.05 -20.85 -15.74
C ILE A 37 -7.51 -20.69 -16.16
N GLN A 38 -7.84 -21.01 -17.40
CA GLN A 38 -9.18 -20.83 -17.96
C GLN A 38 -10.19 -21.72 -17.22
N LEU A 39 -9.80 -22.98 -16.96
CA LEU A 39 -10.64 -23.90 -16.19
C LEU A 39 -10.84 -23.41 -14.74
N SER A 40 -9.79 -22.87 -14.13
CA SER A 40 -9.87 -22.34 -12.77
C SER A 40 -10.79 -21.12 -12.69
N ASP A 41 -10.71 -20.22 -13.66
CA ASP A 41 -11.54 -19.03 -13.72
C ASP A 41 -13.03 -19.39 -13.91
N LEU A 42 -13.34 -20.34 -14.80
CA LEU A 42 -14.70 -20.86 -14.95
C LEU A 42 -15.27 -21.43 -13.65
N ILE A 43 -14.43 -22.11 -12.86
CA ILE A 43 -14.84 -22.65 -11.56
C ILE A 43 -15.12 -21.52 -10.56
N LEU A 44 -14.26 -20.50 -10.49
CA LEU A 44 -14.46 -19.36 -9.58
C LEU A 44 -15.71 -18.56 -9.96
N ASP A 45 -15.97 -18.36 -11.25
CA ASP A 45 -17.17 -17.69 -11.75
C ASP A 45 -18.42 -18.49 -11.41
N ARG A 46 -18.36 -19.82 -11.54
CA ARG A 46 -19.46 -20.69 -11.12
C ARG A 46 -19.72 -20.65 -9.61
N LEU A 47 -18.69 -20.44 -8.79
CA LEU A 47 -18.84 -20.26 -7.34
C LEU A 47 -19.44 -18.88 -7.00
N ASN A 48 -19.10 -17.85 -7.77
CA ASN A 48 -19.69 -16.51 -7.68
C ASN A 48 -21.18 -16.55 -8.02
N GLU A 49 -21.54 -17.14 -9.16
CA GLU A 49 -22.94 -17.33 -9.61
C GLU A 49 -23.80 -18.06 -8.57
N ARG A 50 -23.21 -19.07 -7.91
CA ARG A 50 -23.88 -19.85 -6.86
C ARG A 50 -23.94 -19.13 -5.51
N GLY A 51 -23.37 -17.94 -5.40
CA GLY A 51 -23.34 -17.14 -4.20
C GLY A 51 -22.49 -17.70 -3.07
N VAL A 52 -21.48 -18.53 -3.38
CA VAL A 52 -20.50 -19.02 -2.38
C VAL A 52 -19.48 -17.94 -2.06
N LEU A 53 -19.11 -17.16 -3.06
CA LEU A 53 -18.19 -16.03 -2.97
C LEU A 53 -18.76 -14.86 -3.76
N GLU A 54 -18.16 -13.69 -3.57
CA GLU A 54 -18.42 -12.49 -4.35
C GLU A 54 -17.09 -12.01 -4.94
N ALA A 55 -17.08 -11.75 -6.25
CA ALA A 55 -15.92 -11.23 -6.96
C ALA A 55 -16.13 -9.75 -7.32
N LYS A 56 -15.23 -8.88 -6.87
CA LYS A 56 -15.26 -7.43 -7.16
C LYS A 56 -13.85 -6.91 -7.35
N GLU A 57 -13.61 -6.18 -8.44
CA GLU A 57 -12.33 -5.48 -8.72
C GLU A 57 -11.08 -6.37 -8.58
N GLY A 58 -11.15 -7.63 -9.02
CA GLY A 58 -10.04 -8.60 -8.93
C GLY A 58 -9.86 -9.24 -7.54
N LEU A 59 -10.70 -8.90 -6.58
CA LEU A 59 -10.80 -9.53 -5.26
C LEU A 59 -11.95 -10.53 -5.21
N VAL A 60 -11.83 -11.51 -4.31
CA VAL A 60 -12.84 -12.51 -4.00
C VAL A 60 -13.03 -12.60 -2.48
N ALA A 61 -14.28 -12.55 -2.04
CA ALA A 61 -14.66 -12.61 -0.63
C ALA A 61 -15.79 -13.61 -0.43
N LEU A 62 -16.04 -14.04 0.82
CA LEU A 62 -17.31 -14.69 1.13
C LEU A 62 -18.45 -13.75 0.75
N LYS A 63 -19.51 -14.29 0.15
CA LYS A 63 -20.69 -13.50 -0.18
C LYS A 63 -21.24 -12.86 1.09
N GLY A 64 -21.46 -11.54 1.05
CA GLY A 64 -21.94 -10.77 2.20
C GLY A 64 -20.88 -10.41 3.23
N HIS A 65 -19.59 -10.71 2.98
CA HIS A 65 -18.50 -10.17 3.80
C HIS A 65 -18.44 -8.66 3.63
N GLN A 66 -18.62 -7.94 4.73
CA GLN A 66 -18.42 -6.50 4.80
C GLN A 66 -17.31 -6.23 5.81
N VAL A 67 -16.37 -5.36 5.42
CA VAL A 67 -15.37 -4.85 6.35
C VAL A 67 -16.03 -3.72 7.12
N GLU A 68 -16.54 -4.02 8.31
CA GLU A 68 -16.96 -3.01 9.28
C GLU A 68 -15.88 -2.89 10.35
N LEU A 69 -15.33 -1.69 10.50
CA LEU A 69 -14.47 -1.36 11.63
C LEU A 69 -15.36 -1.14 12.85
N SER A 70 -14.98 -1.73 13.99
CA SER A 70 -15.56 -1.34 15.27
C SER A 70 -15.22 0.12 15.59
N GLU A 71 -16.00 0.77 16.47
CA GLU A 71 -15.72 2.15 16.89
C GLU A 71 -14.31 2.32 17.47
N ASP A 72 -13.81 1.29 18.17
CA ASP A 72 -12.45 1.30 18.72
C ASP A 72 -11.38 1.19 17.62
N GLU A 73 -11.61 0.37 16.60
CA GLU A 73 -10.70 0.25 15.46
C GLU A 73 -10.68 1.52 14.61
N GLU A 74 -11.84 2.14 14.40
CA GLU A 74 -11.96 3.41 13.68
C GLU A 74 -11.20 4.53 14.40
N LYS A 75 -11.31 4.62 15.74
CA LYS A 75 -10.53 5.56 16.55
C LYS A 75 -9.02 5.34 16.41
N ILE A 76 -8.56 4.09 16.51
CA ILE A 76 -7.13 3.77 16.38
C ILE A 76 -6.65 4.09 14.95
N LEU A 77 -7.47 3.80 13.93
CA LEU A 77 -7.15 4.12 12.54
C LEU A 77 -6.96 5.63 12.33
N GLN A 78 -7.85 6.43 12.89
CA GLN A 78 -7.78 7.90 12.84
C GLN A 78 -6.56 8.44 13.60
N GLU A 79 -6.28 7.94 14.80
CA GLU A 79 -5.09 8.30 15.58
C GLU A 79 -3.79 7.97 14.83
N LEU A 80 -3.77 6.81 14.16
CA LEU A 80 -2.62 6.36 13.37
C LEU A 80 -2.40 7.25 12.14
N GLU A 81 -3.46 7.53 11.38
CA GLU A 81 -3.42 8.45 10.24
C GLU A 81 -2.90 9.82 10.65
N GLU A 82 -3.46 10.38 11.73
CA GLU A 82 -3.10 11.69 12.24
C GLU A 82 -1.65 11.74 12.75
N THR A 83 -1.16 10.64 13.33
CA THR A 83 0.25 10.50 13.72
C THR A 83 1.18 10.63 12.51
N PHE A 84 0.90 9.91 11.42
CA PHE A 84 1.69 10.01 10.20
C PHE A 84 1.56 11.38 9.52
N ARG A 85 0.37 12.00 9.56
CA ARG A 85 0.14 13.33 9.02
C ARG A 85 0.96 14.38 9.77
N LYS A 86 0.90 14.39 11.11
CA LYS A 86 1.61 15.36 11.96
C LYS A 86 3.13 15.19 11.94
N ALA A 87 3.61 13.96 11.81
CA ALA A 87 5.05 13.69 11.78
C ALA A 87 5.76 14.30 10.56
N GLY A 88 5.01 14.59 9.49
CA GLY A 88 5.53 15.26 8.29
C GLY A 88 6.79 14.58 7.76
N SER A 89 7.82 15.37 7.48
CA SER A 89 9.11 14.94 6.92
C SER A 89 9.92 13.99 7.81
N SER A 90 9.48 13.66 9.02
CA SER A 90 10.13 12.73 9.95
C SER A 90 9.12 11.72 10.53
N PRO A 91 8.60 10.78 9.72
CA PRO A 91 7.62 9.81 10.18
C PRO A 91 8.18 8.91 11.30
N PRO A 92 7.33 8.49 12.25
CA PRO A 92 7.73 7.57 13.31
C PRO A 92 8.17 6.22 12.77
N GLY A 93 9.02 5.53 13.53
CA GLY A 93 9.38 4.15 13.23
C GLY A 93 8.18 3.21 13.43
N LEU A 94 8.04 2.20 12.57
CA LEU A 94 7.02 1.17 12.73
C LEU A 94 7.09 0.48 14.11
N ASP A 95 8.29 0.27 14.63
CA ASP A 95 8.50 -0.36 15.94
C ASP A 95 8.09 0.57 17.10
N GLU A 96 8.23 1.88 16.95
CA GLU A 96 7.79 2.87 17.95
C GLU A 96 6.25 2.90 18.04
N ILE A 97 5.56 2.86 16.89
CA ILE A 97 4.10 2.76 16.83
C ILE A 97 3.63 1.48 17.53
N ARG A 98 4.28 0.34 17.27
CA ARG A 98 3.93 -0.96 17.85
C ARG A 98 4.06 -1.00 19.37
N LEU A 99 5.10 -0.39 19.92
CA LEU A 99 5.33 -0.34 21.38
C LEU A 99 4.28 0.49 22.12
N SER A 100 3.69 1.48 21.46
CA SER A 100 2.68 2.37 22.06
C SER A 100 1.27 1.77 22.12
N SER A 101 0.99 0.76 21.28
CA SER A 101 -0.35 0.20 21.12
C SER A 101 -0.52 -1.10 21.91
N GLY A 102 -0.83 -0.98 23.20
CA GLY A 102 -1.11 -2.12 24.09
C GLY A 102 -2.43 -2.86 23.83
N LYS A 103 -2.96 -2.89 22.59
CA LYS A 103 -4.31 -3.38 22.28
C LYS A 103 -4.32 -4.59 21.33
N ARG A 104 -5.39 -5.40 21.48
CA ARG A 104 -5.66 -6.69 20.80
C ARG A 104 -5.86 -6.61 19.28
N VAL A 105 -6.00 -5.40 18.72
CA VAL A 105 -6.16 -5.18 17.28
C VAL A 105 -4.78 -5.30 16.62
N SER A 106 -4.70 -6.06 15.52
CA SER A 106 -3.45 -6.14 14.77
C SER A 106 -3.19 -4.78 14.10
N LEU A 107 -2.29 -3.97 14.69
CA LEU A 107 -1.83 -2.72 14.08
C LEU A 107 -1.39 -2.90 12.63
N ASP A 108 -0.80 -4.07 12.31
CA ASP A 108 -0.38 -4.40 10.96
C ASP A 108 -1.57 -4.44 9.99
N GLN A 109 -2.77 -4.86 10.43
CA GLN A 109 -3.98 -4.84 9.62
C GLN A 109 -4.47 -3.40 9.40
N LEU A 110 -4.45 -2.54 10.43
CA LEU A 110 -4.84 -1.13 10.30
C LEU A 110 -3.89 -0.36 9.39
N ILE A 111 -2.57 -0.59 9.53
CA ILE A 111 -1.56 -0.03 8.62
C ILE A 111 -1.80 -0.54 7.19
N SER A 112 -2.06 -1.84 7.02
CA SER A 112 -2.36 -2.41 5.70
C SER A 112 -3.62 -1.81 5.10
N LEU A 113 -4.65 -1.54 5.90
CA LEU A 113 -5.85 -0.86 5.47
C LEU A 113 -5.56 0.56 4.99
N LEU A 114 -4.78 1.35 5.75
CA LEU A 114 -4.38 2.69 5.34
C LEU A 114 -3.54 2.71 4.07
N ILE A 115 -2.68 1.71 3.87
CA ILE A 115 -1.90 1.55 2.62
C ILE A 115 -2.84 1.22 1.46
N ASN A 116 -3.78 0.28 1.66
CA ASN A 116 -4.73 -0.12 0.62
C ASN A 116 -5.69 1.01 0.24
N ARG A 117 -6.05 1.88 1.20
CA ARG A 117 -6.83 3.11 0.96
C ARG A 117 -6.02 4.21 0.26
N GLY A 118 -4.70 4.05 0.14
CA GLY A 118 -3.81 5.08 -0.41
C GLY A 118 -3.49 6.21 0.56
N THR A 119 -3.95 6.17 1.81
CA THR A 119 -3.66 7.18 2.85
C THR A 119 -2.19 7.15 3.26
N LEU A 120 -1.62 5.95 3.40
CA LEU A 120 -0.20 5.76 3.68
C LEU A 120 0.52 5.15 2.47
N VAL A 121 1.72 5.66 2.19
CA VAL A 121 2.59 5.17 1.14
C VAL A 121 3.80 4.48 1.76
N ARG A 122 4.04 3.24 1.33
CA ARG A 122 5.22 2.48 1.73
C ARG A 122 6.41 2.81 0.82
N LEU A 123 7.38 3.55 1.35
CA LEU A 123 8.61 3.90 0.63
C LEU A 123 9.64 2.77 0.71
N THR A 124 9.78 2.19 1.91
CA THR A 124 10.63 1.03 2.20
C THR A 124 9.89 0.09 3.17
N PRO A 125 10.40 -1.12 3.46
CA PRO A 125 9.76 -1.99 4.45
C PRO A 125 9.64 -1.34 5.84
N GLN A 126 10.55 -0.42 6.19
CA GLN A 126 10.60 0.27 7.49
C GLN A 126 10.02 1.69 7.48
N ILE A 127 9.82 2.30 6.30
CA ILE A 127 9.42 3.71 6.17
C ILE A 127 8.06 3.80 5.47
N LEU A 128 7.09 4.32 6.21
CA LEU A 128 5.77 4.73 5.72
C LEU A 128 5.65 6.24 5.86
N MET A 129 4.95 6.87 4.94
CA MET A 129 4.64 8.30 4.99
C MET A 129 3.18 8.53 4.58
N HIS A 130 2.58 9.61 5.07
CA HIS A 130 1.27 10.04 4.61
C HIS A 130 1.34 10.47 3.13
N ALA A 131 0.32 10.13 2.35
CA ALA A 131 0.26 10.41 0.91
C ALA A 131 0.49 11.90 0.60
N ASP A 132 -0.17 12.81 1.31
CA ASP A 132 0.01 14.27 1.15
C ASP A 132 1.48 14.72 1.20
N LEU A 133 2.32 14.09 2.01
CA LEU A 133 3.75 14.42 2.06
C LEU A 133 4.49 13.88 0.85
N VAL A 134 4.15 12.67 0.41
CA VAL A 134 4.74 12.05 -0.79
C VAL A 134 4.37 12.85 -2.03
N ASP A 135 3.14 13.37 -2.11
CA ASP A 135 2.69 14.21 -3.21
C ASP A 135 3.42 15.57 -3.20
N ARG A 136 3.52 16.25 -2.05
CA ARG A 136 4.34 17.47 -1.92
C ARG A 136 5.81 17.25 -2.25
N ALA A 137 6.36 16.11 -1.87
CA ALA A 137 7.73 15.72 -2.21
C ALA A 137 7.90 15.52 -3.72
N TRP A 138 6.90 14.93 -4.37
CA TRP A 138 6.89 14.77 -5.81
C TRP A 138 6.80 16.11 -6.53
N ASP A 139 5.92 17.02 -6.09
CA ASP A 139 5.79 18.35 -6.67
C ASP A 139 7.11 19.13 -6.56
N THR A 140 7.76 19.09 -5.40
CA THR A 140 9.09 19.69 -5.18
C THR A 140 10.15 19.15 -6.16
N VAL A 141 10.17 17.83 -6.38
CA VAL A 141 11.08 17.20 -7.36
C VAL A 141 10.76 17.67 -8.77
N LYS A 142 9.48 17.65 -9.14
CA LYS A 142 9.00 18.00 -10.47
C LYS A 142 9.36 19.45 -10.80
N GLU A 143 8.99 20.39 -9.95
CA GLU A 143 9.24 21.82 -10.13
C GLU A 143 10.75 22.12 -10.23
N THR A 144 11.57 21.48 -9.39
CA THR A 144 13.01 21.67 -9.41
C THR A 144 13.63 21.15 -10.70
N ILE A 145 13.26 19.95 -11.15
CA ILE A 145 13.78 19.41 -12.43
C ILE A 145 13.28 20.23 -13.62
N GLU A 146 12.05 20.74 -13.59
CA GLU A 146 11.53 21.61 -14.66
C GLU A 146 12.27 22.94 -14.74
N LYS A 147 12.65 23.52 -13.60
CA LYS A 147 13.34 24.81 -13.53
C LYS A 147 14.86 24.72 -13.71
N GLU A 148 15.49 23.73 -13.09
CA GLU A 148 16.94 23.62 -12.94
C GLU A 148 17.53 22.46 -13.76
N GLY A 149 16.68 21.63 -14.36
CA GLY A 149 17.06 20.50 -15.22
C GLY A 149 17.38 19.21 -14.47
N SER A 150 17.76 19.31 -13.19
CA SER A 150 18.03 18.17 -12.32
C SER A 150 17.83 18.53 -10.84
N ILE A 151 17.75 17.55 -9.96
CA ILE A 151 17.71 17.76 -8.49
C ILE A 151 18.73 16.87 -7.79
N THR A 152 19.58 17.47 -6.95
CA THR A 152 20.54 16.72 -6.13
C THR A 152 19.89 16.23 -4.84
N LEU A 153 20.49 15.24 -4.17
CA LEU A 153 20.02 14.80 -2.86
C LEU A 153 20.09 15.93 -1.80
N ALA A 154 21.13 16.77 -1.86
CA ALA A 154 21.30 17.87 -0.91
C ALA A 154 20.20 18.93 -1.10
N ASP A 155 19.97 19.33 -2.34
CA ASP A 155 18.94 20.31 -2.68
C ASP A 155 17.55 19.81 -2.30
N PHE A 156 17.20 18.56 -2.66
CA PHE A 156 15.92 17.97 -2.26
C PHE A 156 15.74 17.91 -0.75
N ARG A 157 16.77 17.49 -0.01
CA ARG A 157 16.74 17.42 1.47
C ARG A 157 16.44 18.79 2.06
N ASP A 158 17.11 19.83 1.56
CA ASP A 158 17.01 21.18 2.08
C ASP A 158 15.62 21.77 1.77
N LYS A 159 15.09 21.57 0.55
CA LYS A 159 13.72 21.99 0.18
C LYS A 159 12.62 21.28 0.97
N MET A 160 12.82 20.00 1.31
CA MET A 160 11.85 19.20 2.08
C MET A 160 12.02 19.32 3.60
N GLU A 161 13.02 20.08 4.07
CA GLU A 161 13.38 20.21 5.48
C GLU A 161 13.42 18.84 6.20
N THR A 162 14.06 17.86 5.56
CA THR A 162 14.06 16.47 6.03
C THR A 162 15.47 15.96 6.31
N THR A 163 15.58 14.76 6.87
CA THR A 163 16.87 14.09 7.05
C THR A 163 17.32 13.41 5.76
N ARG A 164 18.62 13.18 5.62
CA ARG A 164 19.18 12.43 4.47
C ARG A 164 18.53 11.05 4.29
N LYS A 165 18.19 10.37 5.40
CA LYS A 165 17.52 9.06 5.39
C LYS A 165 16.19 9.10 4.65
N PHE A 166 15.34 10.06 4.99
CA PHE A 166 14.00 10.20 4.40
C PHE A 166 14.05 10.77 2.99
N ALA A 167 14.96 11.72 2.74
CA ALA A 167 15.22 12.24 1.39
C ALA A 167 15.59 11.11 0.40
N ILE A 168 16.52 10.23 0.80
CA ILE A 168 16.89 9.06 -0.01
C ILE A 168 15.67 8.16 -0.27
N ALA A 169 14.90 7.84 0.77
CA ALA A 169 13.75 6.95 0.64
C ALA A 169 12.68 7.47 -0.35
N LEU A 170 12.38 8.76 -0.31
CA LEU A 170 11.44 9.41 -1.24
C LEU A 170 11.98 9.39 -2.68
N LEU A 171 13.24 9.79 -2.87
CA LEU A 171 13.83 9.83 -4.21
C LEU A 171 13.95 8.44 -4.84
N GLU A 172 14.37 7.43 -4.07
CA GLU A 172 14.38 6.03 -4.53
C GLU A 172 12.98 5.50 -4.84
N TYR A 173 11.97 5.93 -4.08
CA TYR A 173 10.58 5.59 -4.36
C TYR A 173 10.13 6.14 -5.73
N PHE A 174 10.45 7.40 -6.05
CA PHE A 174 10.16 7.98 -7.36
C PHE A 174 10.95 7.32 -8.51
N ASP A 175 12.20 6.90 -8.26
CA ASP A 175 12.98 6.13 -9.21
C ASP A 175 12.33 4.77 -9.50
N LYS A 176 11.85 4.06 -8.46
CA LYS A 176 11.11 2.77 -8.61
C LYS A 176 9.82 2.94 -9.41
N LEU A 177 9.13 4.08 -9.24
CA LEU A 177 7.96 4.44 -10.03
C LEU A 177 8.31 4.87 -11.46
N LYS A 178 9.58 4.86 -11.85
CA LYS A 178 10.07 5.33 -13.15
C LYS A 178 9.67 6.77 -13.44
N ARG A 179 9.58 7.61 -12.41
CA ARG A 179 9.34 9.05 -12.56
C ARG A 179 10.66 9.80 -12.73
N THR A 180 11.69 9.39 -12.00
CA THR A 180 13.05 9.93 -12.07
C THR A 180 14.08 8.84 -12.33
N ARG A 181 15.30 9.26 -12.66
CA ARG A 181 16.49 8.42 -12.68
C ARG A 181 17.72 9.19 -12.24
N MET A 182 18.71 8.47 -11.71
CA MET A 182 20.03 9.03 -11.45
C MET A 182 20.76 9.37 -12.77
N SER A 183 21.43 10.51 -12.80
CA SER A 183 22.29 10.98 -13.88
C SER A 183 23.46 11.76 -13.28
N GLY A 184 24.63 11.13 -13.19
CA GLY A 184 25.73 11.68 -12.38
C GLY A 184 25.39 11.60 -10.88
N ASP A 185 25.41 12.73 -10.20
CA ASP A 185 25.07 12.90 -8.78
C ASP A 185 23.67 13.49 -8.53
N ALA A 186 22.91 13.77 -9.60
CA ALA A 186 21.57 14.34 -9.55
C ALA A 186 20.51 13.41 -10.17
N ARG A 187 19.24 13.75 -9.99
CA ARG A 187 18.10 13.09 -10.63
C ARG A 187 17.49 13.95 -11.71
N VAL A 188 17.06 13.30 -12.78
CA VAL A 188 16.34 13.90 -13.92
C VAL A 188 15.08 13.08 -14.19
N PHE A 189 14.13 13.62 -14.97
CA PHE A 189 12.96 12.85 -15.39
C PHE A 189 13.36 11.58 -16.16
N GLN A 190 12.63 10.51 -15.90
CA GLN A 190 12.74 9.29 -16.68
C GLN A 190 12.16 9.54 -18.09
N GLY A 191 13.00 9.44 -19.12
CA GLY A 191 12.54 9.39 -20.51
C GLY A 191 12.25 10.71 -21.23
N LYS A 192 13.11 11.73 -21.13
CA LYS A 192 13.25 12.68 -22.25
C LYS A 192 13.99 11.98 -23.39
N ARG A 193 13.27 11.37 -24.34
CA ARG A 193 13.77 11.30 -25.72
C ARG A 193 13.58 12.71 -26.28
N GLU A 194 14.68 13.39 -26.54
CA GLU A 194 14.68 14.53 -27.45
C GLU A 194 14.17 14.04 -28.81
N SER A 195 13.11 14.65 -29.31
CA SER A 195 12.73 14.75 -30.72
C SER A 195 11.92 16.02 -30.88
#